data_AF-A0A7X3HK60-F1
#
_entry.id   AF-A0A7X3HK60-F1
#
_cell.length_a   1.000
_cell.length_b   1.000
_cell.length_c   1.000
_cell.angle_alpha   90.00
_cell.angle_beta   90.00
_cell.angle_gamma   90.00
#
_symmetry.space_group_name_H-M   'P 1'
#
loop_
_entity.id
_entity.type
_entity.pdbx_description
1 polymer ?
#
loop_
_entity_poly.entity_id
_entity_poly.type
_entity_poly.pdbx_seq_one_letter_code
_entity_poly.pdbx_strand_id
1 'polypeptide(L)'
;MCIMSREWNASVTVAAVIERGGRFLLVEEETADGLRLNQPAGHLEAGESLIHAVIRETLEETAHTFEPRALVGCYMSRGRSSRDQGDTTYIRFAFTGDLGALDAGRQLDAGIVRTVWMTAEELRASTDRHRTPLLMACVEDYLAGKRFALDVLHTHPTAVAEAALVATPATPATTGSAS
;
A
#
# COMPACT_ATOMS: atom_id res chain seq x y z
N MET A 1 -28.64 10.09 24.22
CA MET A 1 -28.17 9.20 23.15
C MET A 1 -27.09 9.97 22.41
N CYS A 2 -25.82 9.76 22.76
CA CYS A 2 -24.71 10.44 22.11
C CYS A 2 -24.47 9.72 20.78
N ILE A 3 -24.76 10.37 19.66
CA ILE A 3 -24.36 9.89 18.34
C ILE A 3 -22.84 9.94 18.36
N MET A 4 -22.17 8.80 18.48
CA MET A 4 -20.74 8.74 18.24
C MET A 4 -20.55 9.11 16.77
N SER A 5 -20.09 10.34 16.54
CA SER A 5 -19.57 10.79 15.26
C SER A 5 -18.60 9.72 14.79
N ARG A 6 -18.76 9.18 13.58
CA ARG A 6 -17.68 8.38 12.96
C ARG A 6 -16.43 9.24 13.03
N GLU A 7 -15.43 8.81 13.77
CA GLU A 7 -14.13 9.48 13.80
C GLU A 7 -13.60 9.50 12.38
N TRP A 8 -13.41 10.70 11.84
CA TRP A 8 -12.84 10.87 10.51
C TRP A 8 -11.38 10.40 10.55
N ASN A 9 -11.03 9.43 9.71
CA ASN A 9 -9.69 8.90 9.57
C ASN A 9 -9.33 8.77 8.09
N ALA A 10 -8.07 9.05 7.75
CA ALA A 10 -7.54 8.80 6.41
C ALA A 10 -7.02 7.37 6.32
N SER A 11 -7.37 6.68 5.23
CA SER A 11 -6.82 5.37 4.89
C SER A 11 -5.44 5.54 4.26
N VAL A 12 -4.44 4.80 4.75
CA VAL A 12 -3.08 4.81 4.21
C VAL A 12 -2.91 3.63 3.26
N THR A 13 -2.38 3.91 2.08
CA THR A 13 -2.12 2.91 1.04
C THR A 13 -0.71 3.06 0.49
N VAL A 14 -0.20 1.98 -0.09
CA VAL A 14 1.07 1.94 -0.81
C VAL A 14 0.83 1.51 -2.25
N ALA A 15 1.75 1.86 -3.15
CA ALA A 15 1.68 1.42 -4.53
C ALA A 15 3.08 1.28 -5.13
N ALA A 16 3.27 0.27 -5.99
CA ALA A 16 4.53 0.07 -6.71
C ALA A 16 4.41 0.55 -8.17
N VAL A 17 5.23 1.53 -8.55
CA VAL A 17 5.43 1.97 -9.93
C VAL A 17 6.65 1.23 -10.48
N ILE A 18 6.39 0.22 -11.29
CA ILE A 18 7.40 -0.71 -11.79
C ILE A 18 7.42 -0.61 -13.31
N GLU A 19 8.59 -0.27 -13.86
CA GLU A 19 8.79 -0.08 -15.30
C GLU A 19 9.87 -1.03 -15.80
N ARG A 20 9.64 -1.63 -16.97
CA ARG A 20 10.61 -2.43 -17.71
C ARG A 20 10.40 -2.22 -19.21
N GLY A 21 11.43 -1.74 -19.91
CA GLY A 21 11.43 -1.63 -21.38
C GLY A 21 10.34 -0.71 -21.94
N GLY A 22 10.07 0.41 -21.27
CA GLY A 22 9.04 1.39 -21.60
C GLY A 22 7.61 0.99 -21.19
N ARG A 23 7.45 -0.10 -20.44
CA ARG A 23 6.14 -0.63 -20.02
C ARG A 23 6.06 -0.72 -18.50
N PHE A 24 4.87 -0.44 -17.97
CA PHE A 24 4.56 -0.45 -16.55
C PHE A 24 3.79 -1.71 -16.19
N LEU A 25 4.20 -2.35 -15.09
CA LEU A 25 3.46 -3.46 -14.50
C LEU A 25 2.22 -2.93 -13.78
N LEU A 26 1.08 -3.51 -14.09
CA LEU A 26 -0.21 -3.22 -13.50
C LEU A 26 -0.91 -4.52 -13.12
N VAL A 27 -1.91 -4.39 -12.28
CA VAL A 27 -2.88 -5.44 -11.97
C VAL A 27 -4.23 -5.05 -12.57
N GLU A 28 -4.94 -6.04 -13.11
CA GLU A 28 -6.35 -5.92 -13.47
C GLU A 28 -7.17 -6.59 -12.36
N GLU A 29 -8.04 -5.83 -11.71
CA GLU A 29 -8.79 -6.24 -10.53
C GLU A 29 -10.30 -6.11 -10.73
N GLU A 30 -11.06 -7.01 -10.11
CA GLU A 30 -12.52 -6.93 -10.01
C GLU A 30 -12.94 -5.93 -8.94
N THR A 31 -13.79 -4.98 -9.32
CA THR A 31 -14.34 -3.98 -8.41
C THR A 31 -15.86 -3.96 -8.51
N ALA A 32 -16.52 -3.26 -7.58
CA ALA A 32 -17.97 -3.04 -7.65
C ALA A 32 -18.39 -2.34 -8.96
N ASP A 33 -17.48 -1.59 -9.59
CA ASP A 33 -17.72 -0.84 -10.82
C ASP A 33 -17.14 -1.57 -12.06
N GLY A 34 -16.83 -2.86 -11.94
CA GLY A 34 -16.25 -3.70 -13.00
C GLY A 34 -14.73 -3.84 -12.93
N LEU A 35 -14.12 -4.35 -14.01
CA LEU A 35 -12.68 -4.53 -14.11
C LEU A 35 -11.96 -3.19 -14.16
N ARG A 36 -10.97 -3.01 -13.27
CA ARG A 36 -10.15 -1.80 -13.20
C ARG A 36 -8.67 -2.14 -13.25
N LEU A 37 -7.88 -1.20 -13.78
CA LEU A 37 -6.42 -1.25 -13.77
C LEU A 37 -5.90 -0.46 -12.58
N ASN A 38 -4.86 -0.96 -11.93
CA ASN A 38 -4.15 -0.29 -10.84
C ASN A 38 -2.65 -0.66 -10.87
N GLN A 39 -1.82 0.12 -10.20
CA GLN A 39 -0.53 -0.40 -9.76
C GLN A 39 -0.75 -1.52 -8.73
N PRO A 40 0.23 -2.43 -8.56
CA PRO A 40 0.25 -3.28 -7.37
C PRO A 40 0.19 -2.40 -6.12
N ALA A 41 -0.88 -2.51 -5.35
CA ALA A 41 -1.22 -1.52 -4.34
C ALA A 41 -2.32 -1.97 -3.37
N GLY A 42 -2.09 -1.75 -2.08
CA GLY A 42 -3.12 -1.96 -1.07
C GLY A 42 -2.89 -1.15 0.20
N HIS A 43 -3.50 -1.60 1.27
CA HIS A 43 -3.57 -0.86 2.53
C HIS A 43 -2.33 -1.11 3.38
N LEU A 44 -1.94 -0.10 4.16
CA LEU A 44 -1.01 -0.33 5.25
C LEU A 44 -1.71 -1.17 6.33
N GLU A 45 -1.12 -2.30 6.71
CA GLU A 45 -1.60 -3.12 7.81
C GLU A 45 -0.95 -2.73 9.14
N ALA A 46 -1.57 -3.15 10.24
CA ALA A 46 -1.02 -2.92 11.57
C ALA A 46 0.25 -3.77 11.78
N GLY A 47 1.30 -3.15 12.33
CA GLY A 47 2.54 -3.86 12.64
C GLY A 47 3.56 -3.90 11.50
N GLU A 48 3.32 -3.21 10.39
CA GLU A 48 4.28 -3.12 9.28
C GLU A 48 4.69 -1.67 8.94
N SER A 49 5.82 -1.54 8.24
CA SER A 49 6.28 -0.27 7.68
C SER A 49 5.69 -0.05 6.29
N LEU A 50 5.68 1.19 5.80
CA LEU A 50 5.30 1.49 4.40
C LEU A 50 6.15 0.72 3.38
N ILE A 51 7.43 0.48 3.70
CA ILE A 51 8.35 -0.27 2.85
C ILE A 51 7.96 -1.76 2.82
N HIS A 52 7.66 -2.35 3.97
CA HIS A 52 7.20 -3.74 4.03
C HIS A 52 5.84 -3.91 3.36
N ALA A 53 4.92 -2.97 3.56
CA ALA A 53 3.61 -2.99 2.91
C ALA A 53 3.74 -3.04 1.38
N VAL A 54 4.57 -2.17 0.76
CA VAL A 54 4.66 -2.17 -0.72
C VAL A 54 5.33 -3.44 -1.26
N ILE A 55 6.23 -4.05 -0.49
CA ILE A 55 6.84 -5.34 -0.83
C ILE A 55 5.78 -6.45 -0.77
N ARG A 56 5.00 -6.51 0.32
CA ARG A 56 3.94 -7.48 0.53
C ARG A 56 2.88 -7.37 -0.57
N GLU A 57 2.31 -6.18 -0.77
CA GLU A 57 1.27 -5.91 -1.78
C GLU A 57 1.74 -6.27 -3.18
N THR A 58 2.99 -5.95 -3.54
CA THR A 58 3.52 -6.33 -4.86
C THR A 58 3.61 -7.84 -5.01
N LEU A 59 4.06 -8.56 -3.97
CA LEU A 59 4.15 -10.01 -3.99
C LEU A 59 2.78 -10.68 -4.06
N GLU A 60 1.82 -10.20 -3.28
CA GLU A 60 0.45 -10.71 -3.20
C GLU A 60 -0.31 -10.52 -4.51
N GLU A 61 -0.20 -9.36 -5.14
CA GLU A 61 -0.99 -9.07 -6.34
C GLU A 61 -0.29 -9.44 -7.66
N THR A 62 1.03 -9.68 -7.65
CA THR A 62 1.79 -9.98 -8.89
C THR A 62 2.56 -11.29 -8.86
N ALA A 63 2.62 -11.97 -7.71
CA ALA A 63 3.50 -13.10 -7.44
C ALA A 63 5.00 -12.80 -7.63
N HIS A 64 5.40 -11.55 -7.78
CA HIS A 64 6.81 -11.16 -7.88
C HIS A 64 7.32 -10.54 -6.58
N THR A 65 8.55 -10.91 -6.21
CA THR A 65 9.29 -10.16 -5.19
C THR A 65 9.56 -8.73 -5.66
N PHE A 66 9.72 -7.79 -4.73
CA PHE A 66 9.95 -6.39 -5.03
C PHE A 66 11.00 -5.79 -4.09
N GLU A 67 11.93 -5.02 -4.62
CA GLU A 67 12.93 -4.27 -3.86
C GLU A 67 12.75 -2.76 -4.09
N PRO A 68 12.10 -2.03 -3.16
CA PRO A 68 11.91 -0.59 -3.28
C PRO A 68 13.26 0.14 -3.31
N ARG A 69 13.41 1.09 -4.24
CA ARG A 69 14.62 1.90 -4.42
C ARG A 69 14.41 3.38 -4.09
N ALA A 70 13.22 3.89 -4.34
CA ALA A 70 12.88 5.29 -4.12
C ALA A 70 11.38 5.48 -3.88
N LEU A 71 11.04 6.54 -3.16
CA LEU A 71 9.68 7.07 -3.13
C LEU A 71 9.49 7.95 -4.36
N VAL A 72 8.40 7.76 -5.09
CA VAL A 72 8.01 8.62 -6.23
C VAL A 72 7.22 9.83 -5.73
N GLY A 73 6.30 9.61 -4.78
CA GLY A 73 5.51 10.69 -4.18
C GLY A 73 4.50 10.22 -3.14
N CYS A 74 3.87 11.19 -2.48
CA CYS A 74 2.76 11.01 -1.55
C CYS A 74 1.55 11.77 -2.09
N TYR A 75 0.42 11.08 -2.25
CA TYR A 75 -0.75 11.60 -2.93
C TYR A 75 -1.97 11.49 -2.03
N MET A 76 -2.76 12.56 -1.95
CA MET A 76 -4.04 12.54 -1.26
C MET A 76 -5.17 12.50 -2.28
N SER A 77 -6.12 11.59 -2.10
CA SER A 77 -7.33 11.53 -2.92
C SER A 77 -8.54 11.22 -2.06
N ARG A 78 -9.72 11.53 -2.57
CA ARG A 78 -10.98 11.10 -1.97
C ARG A 78 -11.56 10.00 -2.85
N GLY A 79 -11.65 8.80 -2.30
CA GLY A 79 -12.08 7.63 -3.07
C GLY A 79 -13.56 7.75 -3.41
N ARG A 80 -13.94 7.45 -4.65
CA ARG A 80 -15.34 7.32 -5.07
C ARG A 80 -15.68 5.83 -5.10
N SER A 81 -15.68 5.17 -3.94
CA SER A 81 -16.21 3.81 -3.82
C SER A 81 -17.73 3.89 -3.66
N SER A 82 -18.47 3.08 -4.42
CA SER A 82 -19.93 2.95 -4.28
C SER A 82 -20.34 2.42 -2.90
N ARG A 83 -19.42 1.76 -2.16
CA ARG A 83 -19.64 1.29 -0.79
C ARG A 83 -19.52 2.40 0.26
N ASP A 84 -18.70 3.43 0.02
CA ASP A 84 -18.39 4.46 1.01
C ASP A 84 -19.02 5.83 0.69
N GLN A 85 -19.87 5.89 -0.34
CA GLN A 85 -20.52 7.12 -0.84
C GLN A 85 -19.55 8.30 -1.10
N GLY A 86 -18.27 8.01 -1.28
CA GLY A 86 -17.27 9.05 -1.55
C GLY A 86 -16.66 9.74 -0.33
N ASP A 87 -16.73 9.20 0.89
CA ASP A 87 -16.27 9.90 2.11
C ASP A 87 -14.87 9.49 2.60
N THR A 88 -14.31 8.40 2.08
CA THR A 88 -12.97 7.94 2.50
C THR A 88 -11.86 8.78 1.86
N THR A 89 -11.02 9.37 2.70
CA THR A 89 -9.78 10.04 2.28
C THR A 89 -8.65 9.01 2.27
N TYR A 90 -7.90 8.95 1.18
CA TYR A 90 -6.75 8.06 1.00
C TYR A 90 -5.46 8.87 0.91
N ILE A 91 -4.43 8.44 1.62
CA ILE A 91 -3.05 8.89 1.48
C ILE A 91 -2.24 7.74 0.87
N ARG A 92 -1.80 7.89 -0.38
CA ARG A 92 -1.03 6.89 -1.11
C ARG A 92 0.44 7.25 -1.14
N PHE A 93 1.30 6.34 -0.73
CA PHE A 93 2.75 6.40 -0.94
C PHE A 93 3.11 5.54 -2.15
N ALA A 94 3.58 6.17 -3.23
CA ALA A 94 4.00 5.44 -4.42
C ALA A 94 5.52 5.26 -4.40
N PHE A 95 5.97 4.01 -4.56
CA PHE A 95 7.36 3.62 -4.59
C PHE A 95 7.75 3.16 -5.99
N THR A 96 9.04 3.17 -6.27
CA THR A 96 9.60 2.47 -7.43
C THR A 96 10.82 1.69 -7.02
N GLY A 97 11.15 0.66 -7.78
CA GLY A 97 12.24 -0.23 -7.48
C GLY A 97 12.32 -1.39 -8.46
N ASP A 98 13.09 -2.40 -8.06
CA ASP A 98 13.37 -3.55 -8.89
C ASP A 98 12.34 -4.65 -8.64
N LEU A 99 11.70 -5.10 -9.71
CA LEU A 99 10.89 -6.31 -9.67
C LEU A 99 11.84 -7.51 -9.70
N GLY A 100 11.64 -8.44 -8.77
CA GLY A 100 12.46 -9.63 -8.61
C GLY A 100 11.86 -10.87 -9.28
N ALA A 101 12.21 -12.03 -8.74
CA ALA A 101 11.78 -13.33 -9.23
C ALA A 101 10.26 -13.52 -9.09
N LEU A 102 9.69 -14.27 -10.04
CA LEU A 102 8.32 -14.75 -10.01
C LEU A 102 8.23 -16.00 -9.12
N ASP A 103 7.38 -15.96 -8.10
CA ASP A 103 6.96 -17.12 -7.33
C ASP A 103 5.79 -17.81 -8.06
N ALA A 104 6.12 -18.69 -9.01
CA ALA A 104 5.13 -19.32 -9.89
C ALA A 104 4.08 -20.19 -9.16
N GLY A 105 4.30 -20.54 -7.89
CA GLY A 105 3.37 -21.30 -7.07
C GLY A 105 2.40 -20.44 -6.26
N ARG A 106 2.63 -19.13 -6.18
CA ARG A 106 1.79 -18.21 -5.40
C ARG A 106 0.50 -17.89 -6.14
N GLN A 107 -0.62 -18.07 -5.44
CA GLN A 107 -1.91 -17.55 -5.89
C GLN A 107 -1.94 -16.04 -5.68
N LEU A 108 -2.51 -15.33 -6.65
CA LEU A 108 -2.76 -13.90 -6.51
C LEU A 108 -3.90 -13.65 -5.53
N ASP A 109 -3.89 -12.47 -4.94
CA ASP A 109 -4.93 -12.03 -4.01
C ASP A 109 -6.34 -12.07 -4.61
N ALA A 110 -7.31 -12.28 -3.73
CA ALA A 110 -8.71 -12.36 -4.10
C ALA A 110 -9.18 -11.05 -4.77
N GLY A 111 -9.65 -11.16 -6.02
CA GLY A 111 -10.07 -10.02 -6.83
C GLY A 111 -9.05 -9.60 -7.88
N ILE A 112 -7.80 -10.06 -7.81
CA ILE A 112 -6.83 -9.88 -8.89
C ILE A 112 -7.07 -10.91 -10.00
N VAL A 113 -7.33 -10.42 -11.20
CA VAL A 113 -7.60 -11.25 -12.38
C VAL A 113 -6.30 -11.65 -13.08
N ARG A 114 -5.39 -10.68 -13.26
CA ARG A 114 -4.09 -10.88 -13.91
C ARG A 114 -3.18 -9.68 -13.74
N THR A 115 -1.90 -9.85 -14.07
CA THR A 115 -0.96 -8.76 -14.33
C THR A 115 -0.94 -8.38 -15.81
N VAL A 116 -0.69 -7.10 -16.11
CA VAL A 116 -0.53 -6.59 -17.47
C VAL A 116 0.65 -5.62 -17.55
N TRP A 117 1.29 -5.55 -18.72
CA TRP A 117 2.38 -4.61 -19.00
C TRP A 117 1.93 -3.60 -20.06
N MET A 118 1.82 -2.32 -19.68
CA MET A 118 1.30 -1.27 -20.56
C MET A 118 2.27 -0.10 -20.69
N THR A 119 2.40 0.46 -21.87
CA THR A 119 3.13 1.72 -22.10
C THR A 119 2.37 2.89 -21.46
N ALA A 120 3.06 4.00 -21.22
CA ALA A 120 2.43 5.23 -20.75
C ALA A 120 1.35 5.75 -21.71
N GLU A 121 1.51 5.55 -23.02
CA GLU A 121 0.52 5.94 -24.03
C GLU A 121 -0.74 5.08 -23.95
N GLU A 122 -0.59 3.75 -23.84
CA GLU A 122 -1.72 2.83 -23.62
C GLU A 122 -2.48 3.18 -22.33
N LEU A 123 -1.77 3.53 -21.26
CA LEU A 123 -2.36 3.98 -20.00
C LEU A 123 -3.15 5.28 -20.15
N ARG A 124 -2.59 6.30 -20.81
CA ARG A 124 -3.31 7.55 -21.09
C ARG A 124 -4.55 7.33 -21.95
N ALA A 125 -4.51 6.34 -22.85
CA ALA A 125 -5.64 5.99 -23.70
C ALA A 125 -6.74 5.18 -22.97
N SER A 126 -6.47 4.66 -21.78
CA SER A 126 -7.39 3.80 -21.01
C SER A 126 -7.82 4.39 -19.66
N THR A 127 -7.87 5.71 -19.53
CA THR A 127 -8.15 6.38 -18.24
C THR A 127 -9.49 6.00 -17.62
N ASP A 128 -10.47 5.61 -18.44
CA ASP A 128 -11.78 5.13 -18.02
C ASP A 128 -11.70 3.78 -17.29
N ARG A 129 -10.65 2.99 -17.53
CA ARG A 129 -10.38 1.70 -16.87
C ARG A 129 -9.58 1.85 -15.57
N HIS A 130 -9.07 3.01 -15.24
CA HIS A 130 -8.23 3.17 -14.04
C HIS A 130 -9.07 3.09 -12.75
N ARG A 131 -8.55 2.40 -11.73
CA ARG A 131 -9.18 2.31 -10.42
C ARG A 131 -9.32 3.67 -9.76
N THR A 132 -8.30 4.50 -9.92
CA THR A 132 -8.25 5.87 -9.40
C THR A 132 -7.49 6.78 -10.36
N PRO A 133 -7.73 8.10 -10.33
CA PRO A 133 -6.91 9.04 -11.10
C PRO A 133 -5.44 9.05 -10.63
N LEU A 134 -5.13 8.52 -9.43
CA LEU A 134 -3.76 8.46 -8.91
C LEU A 134 -2.87 7.51 -9.74
N LEU A 135 -3.45 6.55 -10.47
CA LEU A 135 -2.67 5.64 -11.30
C LEU A 135 -1.80 6.42 -12.27
N MET A 136 -2.42 7.29 -13.08
CA MET A 136 -1.68 8.04 -14.10
C MET A 136 -0.79 9.11 -13.47
N ALA A 137 -1.22 9.74 -12.36
CA ALA A 137 -0.39 10.72 -11.64
C ALA A 137 0.94 10.11 -11.18
N CYS A 138 0.91 8.90 -10.61
CA CYS A 138 2.11 8.19 -10.19
C CYS A 138 3.05 7.86 -11.36
N VAL A 139 2.48 7.49 -12.51
CA VAL A 139 3.24 7.18 -13.74
C VAL A 139 3.88 8.44 -14.31
N GLU A 140 3.16 9.57 -14.39
CA GLU A 140 3.74 10.82 -14.88
C GLU A 140 4.87 11.33 -13.99
N ASP A 141 4.68 11.25 -12.66
CA ASP A 141 5.72 11.62 -11.71
C ASP A 141 6.95 10.71 -11.80
N TYR A 142 6.73 9.41 -12.05
CA TYR A 142 7.81 8.48 -12.34
C TYR A 142 8.57 8.86 -13.61
N LEU A 143 7.86 9.19 -14.70
CA LEU A 143 8.43 9.58 -16.01
C LEU A 143 9.14 10.92 -15.95
N ALA A 144 8.68 11.85 -15.10
CA ALA A 144 9.36 13.11 -14.81
C ALA A 144 10.66 12.93 -13.99
N GLY A 145 11.01 11.69 -13.63
CA GLY A 145 12.25 11.38 -12.91
C GLY A 145 12.20 11.62 -11.40
N LYS A 146 11.01 11.80 -10.80
CA LYS A 146 10.89 12.00 -9.35
C LYS A 146 11.34 10.75 -8.60
N ARG A 147 12.41 10.88 -7.81
CA ARG A 147 12.96 9.83 -6.94
C ARG A 147 13.43 10.47 -5.65
N PHE A 148 12.71 10.23 -4.56
CA PHE A 148 13.09 10.65 -3.22
C PHE A 148 13.73 9.47 -2.49
N ALA A 149 14.78 9.74 -1.72
CA ALA A 149 15.46 8.73 -0.92
C ALA A 149 14.49 8.13 0.11
N LEU A 150 14.57 6.81 0.33
CA LEU A 150 13.65 6.11 1.22
C LEU A 150 13.81 6.51 2.70
N ASP A 151 14.96 7.06 3.07
CA ASP A 151 15.24 7.59 4.41
C ASP A 151 14.41 8.84 4.78
N VAL A 152 13.70 9.43 3.82
CA VAL A 152 12.63 10.42 4.09
C VAL A 152 11.49 9.82 4.92
N LEU A 153 11.33 8.49 4.88
CA LEU A 153 10.33 7.76 5.65
C LEU A 153 10.99 7.17 6.91
N HIS A 154 10.54 7.63 8.07
CA HIS A 154 10.95 7.07 9.35
C HIS A 154 9.85 6.16 9.91
N THR A 155 10.19 4.91 10.20
CA THR A 155 9.31 3.99 10.94
C THR A 155 9.88 3.78 12.33
N HIS A 156 9.18 4.28 13.35
CA HIS A 156 9.59 4.05 14.74
C HIS A 156 9.37 2.57 15.10
N PRO A 157 10.27 1.91 15.88
CA PRO A 157 10.13 0.50 16.23
C PRO A 157 8.79 0.13 16.89
N THR A 158 8.16 1.05 17.63
CA THR A 158 6.84 0.80 18.25
C THR A 158 5.70 0.63 17.24
N ALA A 159 5.89 1.03 15.98
CA ALA A 159 4.90 0.84 14.92
C ALA A 159 4.93 -0.56 14.31
N VAL A 160 6.04 -1.30 14.49
CA VAL A 160 6.30 -2.61 13.88
C VAL A 160 6.59 -3.72 14.88
N ALA A 161 6.91 -3.37 16.13
CA ALA A 161 7.03 -4.36 17.19
C ALA A 161 5.65 -4.95 17.47
N GLU A 162 5.56 -6.28 17.57
CA GLU A 162 4.45 -6.90 18.29
C GLU A 162 4.33 -6.19 19.64
N ALA A 163 3.13 -5.78 20.00
CA ALA A 163 2.85 -5.18 21.30
C ALA A 163 3.29 -6.19 22.38
N ALA A 164 4.54 -6.08 22.82
CA ALA A 164 5.07 -6.89 23.89
C ALA A 164 4.16 -6.62 25.08
N LEU A 165 3.36 -7.62 25.43
CA LEU A 165 2.53 -7.64 26.63
C LEU A 165 3.39 -7.09 27.76
N VAL A 166 3.02 -5.91 28.26
CA VAL A 166 3.64 -5.32 29.45
C VAL A 166 3.29 -6.25 30.60
N ALA A 167 4.11 -7.27 30.81
CA ALA A 167 4.14 -8.03 32.04
C ALA A 167 4.75 -7.10 33.09
N THR A 168 3.88 -6.39 33.81
CA THR A 168 4.26 -5.67 35.01
C THR A 168 4.95 -6.67 35.94
N PRO A 169 6.21 -6.46 36.39
CA PRO A 169 6.79 -7.33 37.39
C PRO A 169 5.98 -7.16 38.68
N ALA A 170 5.40 -8.26 39.15
CA ALA A 170 4.70 -8.30 40.43
C ALA A 170 5.69 -7.94 41.56
N THR A 171 5.36 -6.90 42.32
CA THR A 171 6.08 -6.53 43.54
C THR A 171 6.08 -7.72 44.51
N PRO A 172 7.25 -8.16 45.03
CA PRO A 172 7.25 -9.22 46.03
C PRO A 172 6.65 -8.69 47.33
N ALA A 173 5.66 -9.41 47.86
CA ALA A 173 5.06 -9.14 49.16
C ALA A 173 6.11 -9.32 50.26
N THR A 174 6.37 -8.24 50.99
CA THR A 174 7.17 -8.24 52.21
C THR A 174 6.45 -9.06 53.28
N THR A 175 6.93 -10.28 53.55
CA THR A 175 6.54 -11.02 54.75
C THR A 175 7.26 -10.40 55.95
N GLY A 176 6.57 -9.48 56.62
CA GLY A 176 6.97 -8.98 57.93
C GLY A 176 6.86 -10.11 58.97
N SER A 177 7.98 -10.48 59.55
CA SER A 177 8.02 -11.21 60.82
C SER A 177 7.50 -10.30 61.93
N ALA A 178 6.56 -10.77 62.72
CA ALA A 178 6.33 -10.25 64.07
C ALA A 178 6.36 -11.43 65.03
N SER A 179 7.20 -11.26 66.05
CA SER A 179 7.41 -12.11 67.21
C SER A 179 6.19 -12.21 68.12
#